data_AF-A0A7S1EY27-F1
#
_entry.id   AF-A0A7S1EY27-F1
#
_cell.length_a   1.000
_cell.length_b   1.000
_cell.length_c   1.000
_cell.angle_alpha   90.00
_cell.angle_beta   90.00
_cell.angle_gamma   90.00
#
_symmetry.space_group_name_H-M   'P 1'
#
loop_
_entity.id
_entity.type
_entity.pdbx_description
1 polymer ?
#
loop_
_entity_poly.entity_id
_entity_poly.type
_entity_poly.pdbx_seq_one_letter_code
_entity_poly.pdbx_strand_id
1 'polypeptide(L)'
;ATTLGDALLALTERSVNTYVDAAWSLDTDVPGARSRLSGQQLMLAEALTKNAALFAKNLVEGDVLLEMISIFEANHETLLFGNDLQGQDYIQPTTEEAHDNQMTLVYAVWSEFKILLEALVSDGYSGISQMLEIKEKLYPLKVHLVAANALYSVMTQTDMIPVNLMLPLPLTGSWNPGPTMKIAVDVAVDIINYQQSLLPGYELIVDVFDDECDGDSATRAMLEKYASSDQWVGVGGM
;
A
#
# COMPACT_ATOMS: atom_id res chain seq x y z
N ALA A 1 -8.29 4.56 35.01
CA ALA A 1 -8.15 3.09 35.14
C ALA A 1 -7.93 2.52 33.76
N THR A 2 -6.86 1.76 33.54
CA THR A 2 -6.54 1.17 32.23
C THR A 2 -7.63 0.16 31.86
N THR A 3 -8.33 0.39 30.75
CA THR A 3 -9.40 -0.50 30.31
C THR A 3 -8.83 -1.76 29.64
N LEU A 4 -9.60 -2.85 29.60
CA LEU A 4 -9.23 -4.06 28.84
C LEU A 4 -8.91 -3.73 27.37
N GLY A 5 -9.62 -2.75 26.80
CA GLY A 5 -9.36 -2.26 25.45
C GLY A 5 -8.00 -1.58 25.29
N ASP A 6 -7.52 -0.87 26.32
CA ASP A 6 -6.21 -0.22 26.27
C ASP A 6 -5.08 -1.26 26.39
N ALA A 7 -5.31 -2.33 27.14
CA ALA A 7 -4.38 -3.47 27.19
C ALA A 7 -4.32 -4.23 25.85
N LEU A 8 -5.45 -4.44 25.18
CA LEU A 8 -5.52 -5.06 23.86
C LEU A 8 -4.83 -4.18 22.79
N LEU A 9 -5.03 -2.87 22.87
CA LEU A 9 -4.37 -1.89 22.01
C LEU A 9 -2.84 -2.00 22.12
N ALA A 10 -2.31 -1.95 23.34
CA ALA A 10 -0.87 -2.05 23.58
C ALA A 10 -0.25 -3.38 23.14
N LEU A 11 -1.03 -4.48 23.19
CA LEU A 11 -0.58 -5.78 22.67
C LEU A 11 -0.55 -5.80 21.14
N THR A 12 -1.58 -5.24 20.49
CA THR A 12 -1.65 -5.15 19.03
C THR A 12 -0.51 -4.29 18.50
N GLU A 13 -0.26 -3.12 19.08
CA GLU A 13 0.85 -2.24 18.70
C GLU A 13 2.21 -2.93 18.85
N ARG A 14 2.42 -3.68 19.93
CA ARG A 14 3.65 -4.45 20.13
C ARG A 14 3.83 -5.54 19.08
N SER A 15 2.74 -6.23 18.72
CA SER A 15 2.76 -7.25 17.68
C SER A 15 3.11 -6.65 16.32
N VAL A 16 2.56 -5.48 16.00
CA VAL A 16 2.88 -4.78 14.74
C VAL A 16 4.33 -4.33 14.73
N ASN A 17 4.85 -3.77 15.83
CA ASN A 17 6.27 -3.40 15.91
C ASN A 17 7.18 -4.63 15.73
N THR A 18 6.84 -5.77 16.34
CA THR A 18 7.60 -7.03 16.17
C THR A 18 7.60 -7.48 14.70
N TYR A 19 6.48 -7.32 14.00
CA TYR A 19 6.39 -7.62 12.57
C TYR A 19 7.28 -6.68 11.75
N VAL A 20 7.26 -5.37 12.03
CA VAL A 20 8.11 -4.38 11.35
C VAL A 20 9.59 -4.67 11.59
N ASP A 21 9.99 -4.95 12.84
CA ASP A 21 11.37 -5.30 13.20
C ASP A 21 11.83 -6.57 12.46
N ALA A 22 10.97 -7.60 12.40
CA ALA A 22 11.26 -8.83 11.69
C ALA A 22 11.38 -8.61 10.17
N ALA A 23 10.45 -7.84 9.58
CA ALA A 23 10.49 -7.49 8.16
C ALA A 23 11.77 -6.73 7.82
N TRP A 24 12.11 -5.70 8.60
CA TRP A 24 13.33 -4.91 8.42
C TRP A 24 14.62 -5.75 8.55
N SER A 25 14.63 -6.74 9.45
CA SER A 25 15.78 -7.65 9.61
C SER A 25 15.99 -8.58 8.43
N LEU A 26 14.94 -8.83 7.64
CA LEU A 26 14.98 -9.67 6.44
C LEU A 26 15.26 -8.83 5.19
N ASP A 27 14.59 -7.68 5.07
CA ASP A 27 14.66 -6.79 3.94
C ASP A 27 14.38 -5.35 4.39
N THR A 28 15.40 -4.48 4.25
CA THR A 28 15.32 -3.07 4.64
C THR A 28 14.54 -2.21 3.66
N ASP A 29 14.18 -2.74 2.49
CA ASP A 29 13.40 -2.04 1.47
C ASP A 29 11.89 -2.17 1.73
N VAL A 30 11.49 -3.00 2.69
CA VAL A 30 10.08 -3.12 3.11
C VAL A 30 9.65 -1.83 3.80
N PRO A 31 8.59 -1.14 3.32
CA PRO A 31 8.08 0.10 3.91
C PRO A 31 7.26 -0.17 5.19
N GLY A 32 7.84 -0.92 6.14
CA GLY A 32 7.17 -1.40 7.35
C GLY A 32 6.66 -0.26 8.24
N ALA A 33 7.41 0.84 8.36
CA ALA A 33 6.95 2.03 9.08
C ALA A 33 5.72 2.66 8.44
N ARG A 34 5.70 2.79 7.10
CA ARG A 34 4.59 3.36 6.34
C ARG A 34 3.33 2.51 6.47
N SER A 35 3.46 1.19 6.33
CA SER A 35 2.35 0.23 6.51
C SER A 35 1.82 0.19 7.95
N ARG A 36 2.72 0.25 8.95
CA ARG A 36 2.32 0.36 10.36
C ARG A 36 1.51 1.63 10.60
N LEU A 37 1.97 2.76 10.09
CA LEU A 37 1.34 4.05 10.30
C LEU A 37 -0.04 4.13 9.64
N SER A 38 -0.22 3.58 8.44
CA SER A 38 -1.54 3.49 7.81
C SER A 38 -2.50 2.58 8.58
N GLY A 39 -1.99 1.48 9.15
CA GLY A 39 -2.77 0.60 10.02
C GLY A 39 -3.19 1.29 11.33
N GLN A 40 -2.30 2.10 11.91
CA GLN A 40 -2.60 2.89 13.11
C GLN A 40 -3.72 3.91 12.87
N GLN A 41 -3.84 4.48 11.68
CA GLN A 41 -4.95 5.39 11.36
C GLN A 41 -6.33 4.72 11.50
N LEU A 42 -6.46 3.49 11.00
CA LEU A 42 -7.70 2.71 11.11
C LEU A 42 -8.05 2.44 12.58
N MET A 43 -7.04 2.08 13.36
CA MET A 43 -7.18 1.83 14.79
C MET A 43 -7.55 3.10 15.57
N LEU A 44 -6.94 4.24 15.25
CA LEU A 44 -7.23 5.53 15.87
C LEU A 44 -8.66 5.98 15.60
N ALA A 45 -9.18 5.80 14.39
CA ALA A 45 -10.57 6.14 14.07
C ALA A 45 -11.57 5.37 14.96
N GLU A 46 -11.37 4.07 15.15
CA GLU A 46 -12.19 3.25 16.05
C GLU A 46 -12.01 3.64 17.53
N ALA A 47 -10.76 3.89 17.93
CA ALA A 47 -10.44 4.28 19.29
C ALA A 47 -11.02 5.66 19.65
N LEU A 48 -11.10 6.59 18.70
CA LEU A 48 -11.78 7.88 18.86
C LEU A 48 -13.27 7.69 19.14
N THR A 49 -13.96 6.83 18.40
CA THR A 49 -15.38 6.54 18.67
C THR A 49 -15.60 5.83 20.01
N LYS A 50 -14.71 4.91 20.41
CA LYS A 50 -14.71 4.32 21.76
C LYS A 50 -14.57 5.41 22.82
N ASN A 51 -13.56 6.28 22.70
CA ASN A 51 -13.30 7.32 23.67
C ASN A 51 -14.38 8.40 23.69
N ALA A 52 -15.06 8.66 22.57
CA ALA A 52 -16.24 9.51 22.53
C ALA A 52 -17.38 8.95 23.39
N ALA A 53 -17.63 7.64 23.30
CA ALA A 53 -18.61 6.97 24.14
C ALA A 53 -18.21 6.95 25.62
N LEU A 54 -16.92 6.82 25.94
CA LEU A 54 -16.41 6.88 27.31
C LEU A 54 -16.49 8.31 27.89
N PHE A 55 -16.17 9.33 27.08
CA PHE A 55 -16.33 10.74 27.43
C PHE A 55 -17.79 11.07 27.72
N ALA A 56 -18.73 10.60 26.90
CA ALA A 56 -20.17 10.74 27.15
C ALA A 56 -20.66 10.07 28.46
N LYS A 57 -19.85 9.17 29.03
CA LYS A 57 -20.07 8.54 30.34
C LYS A 57 -19.23 9.15 31.47
N ASN A 58 -18.52 10.25 31.21
CA ASN A 58 -17.56 10.89 32.12
C ASN A 58 -16.47 9.92 32.62
N LEU A 59 -16.06 8.97 31.78
CA LEU A 59 -15.01 7.99 32.11
C LEU A 59 -13.63 8.38 31.57
N VAL A 60 -13.58 9.36 30.67
CA VAL A 60 -12.38 9.87 30.01
C VAL A 60 -12.54 11.39 29.88
N GLU A 61 -11.43 12.11 29.97
CA GLU A 61 -11.38 13.58 29.82
C GLU A 61 -11.37 13.98 28.34
N GLY A 62 -11.89 15.16 28.03
CA GLY A 62 -11.96 15.67 26.65
C GLY A 62 -10.60 15.80 25.98
N ASP A 63 -9.56 16.13 26.77
CA ASP A 63 -8.19 16.28 26.28
C ASP A 63 -7.64 15.00 25.64
N VAL A 64 -8.09 13.82 26.09
CA VAL A 64 -7.70 12.53 25.48
C VAL A 64 -8.22 12.42 24.05
N LEU A 65 -9.44 12.90 23.78
CA LEU A 65 -9.99 12.91 22.42
C LEU A 65 -9.24 13.90 21.53
N LEU A 66 -8.92 15.09 22.05
CA LEU A 66 -8.18 16.11 21.31
C LEU A 66 -6.74 15.66 20.99
N GLU A 67 -6.08 14.98 21.93
CA GLU A 67 -4.76 14.38 21.69
C GLU A 67 -4.83 13.33 20.57
N MET A 68 -5.82 12.44 20.61
CA MET A 68 -5.99 11.41 19.58
C MET A 68 -6.32 12.00 18.20
N ILE A 69 -7.09 13.11 18.14
CA ILE A 69 -7.32 13.87 16.90
C ILE A 69 -5.98 14.38 16.36
N SER A 70 -5.15 14.99 17.21
CA SER A 70 -3.84 15.50 16.81
C SER A 70 -2.91 14.38 16.32
N ILE A 71 -2.92 13.22 16.96
CA ILE A 71 -2.14 12.05 16.52
C ILE A 71 -2.62 11.56 15.15
N PHE A 72 -3.94 11.47 14.93
CA PHE A 72 -4.49 11.09 13.63
C PHE A 72 -4.01 12.04 12.52
N GLU A 73 -4.04 13.35 12.78
CA GLU A 73 -3.60 14.36 11.82
C GLU A 73 -2.10 14.31 11.57
N ALA A 74 -1.29 14.18 12.63
CA ALA A 74 0.16 14.04 12.50
C ALA A 74 0.54 12.78 11.70
N ASN A 75 -0.17 11.66 11.92
CA ASN A 75 0.03 10.44 11.15
C ASN A 75 -0.37 10.64 9.68
N HIS A 76 -1.39 11.45 9.39
CA HIS A 76 -1.86 11.71 8.04
C HIS A 76 -0.82 12.51 7.27
N GLU A 77 -0.33 13.58 7.90
CA GLU A 77 0.76 14.42 7.38
C GLU A 77 2.03 13.60 7.15
N THR A 78 2.41 12.74 8.10
CA THR A 78 3.60 11.87 7.97
C THR A 78 3.46 10.88 6.82
N LEU A 79 2.26 10.35 6.57
CA LEU A 79 2.02 9.49 5.41
C LEU A 79 2.19 10.24 4.09
N LEU A 80 1.71 11.48 4.01
CA LEU A 80 1.81 12.30 2.78
C LEU A 80 3.21 12.86 2.55
N PHE A 81 3.82 13.44 3.58
CA PHE A 81 5.03 14.24 3.47
C PHE A 81 6.28 13.52 3.98
N GLY A 82 6.14 12.31 4.52
CA GLY A 82 7.24 11.56 5.09
C GLY A 82 7.70 12.10 6.44
N ASN A 83 8.88 11.64 6.87
CA ASN A 83 9.54 12.12 8.08
C ASN A 83 11.06 12.24 7.89
N ASP A 84 11.73 12.88 8.86
CA ASP A 84 13.19 13.03 8.88
C ASP A 84 13.88 11.95 9.73
N LEU A 85 13.18 10.85 10.03
CA LEU A 85 13.75 9.74 10.81
C LEU A 85 14.72 8.91 9.95
N GLN A 86 15.41 7.95 10.57
CA GLN A 86 16.36 7.09 9.88
C GLN A 86 16.10 5.62 10.20
N GLY A 87 16.58 4.74 9.33
CA GLY A 87 16.46 3.29 9.50
C GLY A 87 14.99 2.84 9.43
N GLN A 88 14.63 1.90 10.30
CA GLN A 88 13.33 1.22 10.26
C GLN A 88 12.10 2.12 10.47
N ASP A 89 12.29 3.33 11.01
CA ASP A 89 11.22 4.31 11.26
C ASP A 89 11.13 5.38 10.16
N TYR A 90 12.02 5.35 9.18
CA TYR A 90 11.97 6.27 8.05
C TYR A 90 10.72 6.04 7.21
N ILE A 91 10.03 7.13 6.89
CA ILE A 91 8.87 7.13 5.98
C ILE A 91 9.17 8.13 4.87
N GLN A 92 9.24 7.62 3.64
CA GLN A 92 9.37 8.47 2.47
C GLN A 92 8.07 9.24 2.19
N PRO A 93 8.17 10.46 1.63
CA PRO A 93 7.00 11.18 1.14
C PRO A 93 6.22 10.36 0.12
N THR A 94 4.90 10.49 0.14
CA THR A 94 4.02 9.87 -0.87
C THR A 94 4.20 10.58 -2.21
N THR A 95 4.46 9.81 -3.26
CA THR A 95 4.59 10.30 -4.64
C THR A 95 3.61 9.61 -5.58
N GLU A 96 3.04 8.50 -5.14
CA GLU A 96 2.10 7.70 -5.92
C GLU A 96 0.73 8.39 -5.98
N GLU A 97 0.25 8.67 -7.20
CA GLU A 97 -1.02 9.37 -7.44
C GLU A 97 -2.23 8.66 -6.78
N ALA A 98 -2.23 7.32 -6.78
CA ALA A 98 -3.28 6.53 -6.15
C ALA A 98 -3.34 6.74 -4.63
N HIS A 99 -2.18 6.83 -3.97
CA HIS A 99 -2.08 7.06 -2.53
C HIS A 99 -2.51 8.47 -2.17
N ASP A 100 -2.08 9.48 -2.94
CA ASP A 100 -2.45 10.88 -2.73
C ASP A 100 -3.96 11.11 -2.90
N ASN A 101 -4.54 10.60 -3.98
CA ASN A 101 -5.98 10.64 -4.22
C ASN A 101 -6.76 9.96 -3.09
N GLN A 102 -6.30 8.80 -2.63
CA GLN A 102 -6.97 8.08 -1.56
C GLN A 102 -6.87 8.81 -0.22
N MET A 103 -5.72 9.42 0.11
CA MET A 103 -5.54 10.21 1.32
C MET A 103 -6.37 11.50 1.31
N THR A 104 -6.53 12.13 0.14
CA THR A 104 -7.47 13.25 -0.04
C THR A 104 -8.89 12.86 0.35
N LEU A 105 -9.36 11.67 -0.07
CA LEU A 105 -10.67 11.16 0.32
C LEU A 105 -10.77 10.86 1.82
N VAL A 106 -9.71 10.27 2.41
CA VAL A 106 -9.62 10.07 3.87
C VAL A 106 -9.79 11.41 4.58
N TYR A 107 -9.06 12.45 4.18
CA TYR A 107 -9.05 13.73 4.87
C TYR A 107 -10.39 14.48 4.73
N ALA A 108 -11.06 14.36 3.58
CA ALA A 108 -12.38 14.92 3.36
C ALA A 108 -13.41 14.37 4.35
N VAL A 109 -13.46 13.03 4.51
CA VAL A 109 -14.39 12.39 5.45
C VAL A 109 -13.94 12.56 6.90
N TRP A 110 -12.63 12.56 7.16
CA TRP A 110 -12.05 12.87 8.46
C TRP A 110 -12.50 14.24 8.98
N SER A 111 -12.48 15.26 8.13
CA SER A 111 -12.86 16.62 8.51
C SER A 111 -14.28 16.69 9.07
N GLU A 112 -15.22 15.96 8.47
CA GLU A 112 -16.60 15.86 8.97
C GLU A 112 -16.67 15.10 10.31
N PHE A 113 -15.92 14.01 10.44
CA PHE A 113 -15.88 13.21 11.67
C PHE A 113 -15.23 13.97 12.83
N LYS A 114 -14.14 14.70 12.57
CA LYS A 114 -13.42 15.56 13.51
C LYS A 114 -14.33 16.61 14.12
N ILE A 115 -15.11 17.32 13.29
CA ILE A 115 -16.04 18.37 13.76
C ILE A 115 -16.99 17.82 14.83
N LEU A 116 -17.50 16.59 14.66
CA LEU A 116 -18.41 15.97 15.64
C LEU A 116 -17.72 15.63 16.96
N LEU A 117 -16.45 15.18 16.89
CA LEU A 117 -15.66 14.88 18.08
C LEU A 117 -15.29 16.16 18.84
N GLU A 118 -14.89 17.21 18.13
CA GLU A 118 -14.59 18.52 18.73
C GLU A 118 -15.84 19.14 19.36
N ALA A 119 -16.99 19.07 18.68
CA ALA A 119 -18.27 19.53 19.22
C ALA A 119 -18.69 18.74 20.47
N LEU A 120 -18.43 17.43 20.51
CA LEU A 120 -18.67 16.62 21.72
C LEU A 120 -17.84 17.11 22.90
N VAL A 121 -16.58 17.48 22.68
CA VAL A 121 -15.69 17.98 23.73
C VAL A 121 -16.08 19.40 24.15
N SER A 122 -16.39 20.29 23.20
CA SER A 122 -16.70 21.70 23.48
C SER A 122 -18.08 21.90 24.11
N ASP A 123 -19.10 21.25 23.55
CA ASP A 123 -20.50 21.48 23.91
C ASP A 123 -20.98 20.47 24.95
N GLY A 124 -20.18 19.42 25.18
CA GLY A 124 -20.52 18.30 26.03
C GLY A 124 -21.45 17.30 25.35
N TYR A 125 -21.74 16.22 26.07
CA TYR A 125 -22.64 15.18 25.60
C TYR A 125 -24.10 15.63 25.69
N SER A 126 -24.78 15.69 24.53
CA SER A 126 -26.17 16.17 24.41
C SER A 126 -27.21 15.06 24.29
N GLY A 127 -26.80 13.82 24.02
CA GLY A 127 -27.71 12.67 23.94
C GLY A 127 -27.33 11.65 22.87
N ILE A 128 -28.13 10.58 22.79
CA ILE A 128 -27.82 9.41 21.94
C ILE A 128 -27.71 9.75 20.45
N SER A 129 -28.43 10.77 19.98
CA SER A 129 -28.36 11.24 18.59
C SER A 129 -26.94 11.64 18.19
N GLN A 130 -26.20 12.32 19.08
CA GLN A 130 -24.82 12.73 18.84
C GLN A 130 -23.89 11.51 18.67
N MET A 131 -24.10 10.45 19.45
CA MET A 131 -23.32 9.21 19.32
C MET A 131 -23.66 8.42 18.05
N LEU A 132 -24.92 8.45 17.62
CA LEU A 132 -25.33 7.83 16.36
C LEU A 132 -24.70 8.56 15.17
N GLU A 133 -24.64 9.89 15.21
CA GLU A 133 -24.01 10.70 14.16
C GLU A 133 -22.49 10.43 14.05
N ILE A 134 -21.78 10.39 15.19
CA ILE A 134 -20.36 10.01 15.23
C ILE A 134 -20.16 8.61 14.62
N LYS A 135 -21.01 7.64 15.00
CA LYS A 135 -20.94 6.27 14.45
C LYS A 135 -21.22 6.25 12.95
N GLU A 136 -22.19 7.02 12.47
CA GLU A 136 -22.53 7.09 11.04
C GLU A 136 -21.38 7.66 10.21
N LYS A 137 -20.66 8.67 10.73
CA LYS A 137 -19.48 9.25 10.06
C LYS A 137 -18.23 8.39 10.14
N LEU A 138 -18.11 7.52 11.14
CA LEU A 138 -17.00 6.56 11.22
C LEU A 138 -17.00 5.57 10.03
N TYR A 139 -18.17 5.11 9.58
CA TYR A 139 -18.26 4.10 8.51
C TYR A 139 -17.56 4.51 7.20
N PRO A 140 -17.89 5.65 6.57
CA PRO A 140 -17.20 6.08 5.35
C PRO A 140 -15.71 6.34 5.59
N LEU A 141 -15.33 6.89 6.75
CA LEU A 141 -13.92 7.08 7.10
C LEU A 141 -13.15 5.76 7.09
N LYS A 142 -13.72 4.72 7.72
CA LYS A 142 -13.12 3.38 7.72
C LYS A 142 -12.98 2.79 6.32
N VAL A 143 -13.96 2.98 5.44
CA VAL A 143 -13.88 2.51 4.05
C VAL A 143 -12.65 3.09 3.37
N HIS A 144 -12.45 4.41 3.49
CA HIS A 144 -11.29 5.06 2.89
C HIS A 144 -9.97 4.70 3.57
N LEU A 145 -9.96 4.52 4.90
CA LEU A 145 -8.78 4.08 5.64
C LEU A 145 -8.37 2.63 5.31
N VAL A 146 -9.32 1.72 5.09
CA VAL A 146 -9.03 0.35 4.65
C VAL A 146 -8.41 0.35 3.25
N ALA A 147 -8.96 1.15 2.33
CA ALA A 147 -8.40 1.29 0.99
C ALA A 147 -7.01 1.95 1.01
N ALA A 148 -6.80 3.00 1.82
CA ALA A 148 -5.49 3.59 2.02
C ALA A 148 -4.50 2.58 2.60
N ASN A 149 -4.89 1.85 3.65
CA ASN A 149 -4.06 0.82 4.26
C ASN A 149 -3.70 -0.28 3.27
N ALA A 150 -4.63 -0.67 2.38
CA ALA A 150 -4.31 -1.60 1.30
C ALA A 150 -3.17 -1.06 0.43
N LEU A 151 -3.29 0.18 -0.07
CA LEU A 151 -2.25 0.84 -0.88
C LEU A 151 -0.90 0.95 -0.17
N TYR A 152 -0.88 1.33 1.11
CA TYR A 152 0.35 1.46 1.90
C TYR A 152 0.91 0.13 2.42
N SER A 153 0.11 -0.95 2.39
CA SER A 153 0.54 -2.29 2.79
C SER A 153 1.16 -3.09 1.66
N VAL A 154 0.90 -2.72 0.40
CA VAL A 154 1.59 -3.33 -0.73
C VAL A 154 2.96 -2.68 -0.86
N MET A 155 3.99 -3.50 -1.11
CA MET A 155 5.27 -2.99 -1.58
C MET A 155 5.05 -2.34 -2.94
N THR A 156 4.73 -1.05 -2.99
CA THR A 156 5.06 -0.25 -4.16
C THR A 156 6.58 -0.06 -4.13
N GLN A 157 7.32 -1.10 -4.55
CA GLN A 157 8.60 -0.86 -5.21
C GLN A 157 8.25 -0.18 -6.54
N THR A 158 7.94 1.11 -6.49
CA THR A 158 7.59 1.91 -7.67
C THR A 158 8.82 2.30 -8.49
N ASP A 159 10.02 1.94 -8.04
CA ASP A 159 11.27 2.08 -8.78
C ASP A 159 11.81 0.73 -9.25
N MET A 160 10.92 -0.19 -9.69
CA MET A 160 11.40 -1.37 -10.40
C MET A 160 12.08 -0.92 -11.69
N ILE A 161 13.37 -1.26 -11.83
CA ILE A 161 14.11 -0.94 -13.06
C ILE A 161 13.57 -1.86 -14.17
N PRO A 162 13.01 -1.32 -15.26
CA PRO A 162 12.45 -2.15 -16.32
C PRO A 162 13.57 -2.89 -17.05
N VAL A 163 13.37 -4.19 -17.25
CA VAL A 163 14.22 -5.07 -18.05
C VAL A 163 13.38 -5.57 -19.22
N ASN A 164 13.61 -4.98 -20.40
CA ASN A 164 12.91 -5.38 -21.61
C ASN A 164 13.55 -6.63 -22.21
N LEU A 165 12.79 -7.71 -22.28
CA LEU A 165 13.20 -9.01 -22.80
C LEU A 165 12.60 -9.21 -24.19
N MET A 166 13.45 -9.54 -25.16
CA MET A 166 13.01 -9.99 -26.48
C MET A 166 12.91 -11.51 -26.47
N LEU A 167 11.72 -12.04 -26.71
CA LEU A 167 11.46 -13.48 -26.73
C LEU A 167 10.86 -13.93 -28.07
N PRO A 168 11.66 -14.56 -28.96
CA PRO A 168 11.12 -15.23 -30.13
C PRO A 168 10.30 -16.44 -29.70
N LEU A 169 9.09 -16.60 -30.24
CA LEU A 169 8.27 -17.80 -30.08
C LEU A 169 7.70 -18.23 -31.43
N PRO A 170 7.56 -19.55 -31.69
CA PRO A 170 6.94 -20.07 -32.91
C PRO A 170 5.41 -19.96 -32.82
N LEU A 171 4.90 -18.75 -33.03
CA LEU A 171 3.46 -18.48 -33.06
C LEU A 171 2.84 -19.05 -34.34
N THR A 172 3.61 -19.07 -35.43
CA THR A 172 3.29 -19.76 -36.68
C THR A 172 4.41 -20.71 -37.11
N GLY A 173 4.30 -21.33 -38.28
CA GLY A 173 5.31 -22.26 -38.82
C GLY A 173 4.91 -23.74 -38.78
N SER A 174 5.90 -24.61 -39.05
CA SER A 174 5.70 -26.06 -39.17
C SER A 174 5.38 -26.76 -37.83
N TRP A 175 5.80 -26.14 -36.73
CA TRP A 175 5.49 -26.52 -35.36
C TRP A 175 5.18 -25.25 -34.59
N ASN A 176 3.98 -25.14 -34.02
CA ASN A 176 3.42 -23.88 -33.49
C ASN A 176 3.05 -23.95 -31.98
N PRO A 177 3.96 -24.36 -31.08
CA PRO A 177 3.68 -24.35 -29.65
C PRO A 177 3.65 -22.93 -29.05
N GLY A 178 4.02 -21.90 -29.83
CA GLY A 178 4.15 -20.53 -29.40
C GLY A 178 2.96 -19.96 -28.63
N PRO A 179 1.68 -20.19 -29.01
CA PRO A 179 0.54 -19.72 -28.24
C PRO A 179 0.49 -20.29 -26.81
N THR A 180 0.86 -21.56 -26.63
CA THR A 180 0.93 -22.19 -25.30
C THR A 180 2.14 -21.69 -24.52
N MET A 181 3.29 -21.53 -25.18
CA MET A 181 4.51 -20.99 -24.57
C MET A 181 4.30 -19.53 -24.13
N LYS A 182 3.59 -18.71 -24.92
CA LYS A 182 3.27 -17.33 -24.55
C LYS A 182 2.47 -17.26 -23.25
N ILE A 183 1.46 -18.12 -23.08
CA ILE A 183 0.67 -18.16 -21.84
C ILE A 183 1.56 -18.53 -20.65
N ALA A 184 2.45 -19.51 -20.82
CA ALA A 184 3.38 -19.89 -19.76
C ALA A 184 4.36 -18.76 -19.40
N VAL A 185 4.82 -18.00 -20.41
CA VAL A 185 5.68 -16.81 -20.24
C VAL A 185 4.94 -15.71 -19.50
N ASP A 186 3.73 -15.35 -19.93
CA ASP A 186 2.90 -14.31 -19.30
C ASP A 186 2.70 -14.65 -17.80
N VAL A 187 2.33 -15.89 -17.49
CA VAL A 187 2.15 -16.36 -16.09
C VAL A 187 3.47 -16.33 -15.32
N ALA A 188 4.59 -16.71 -15.93
CA ALA A 188 5.89 -16.70 -15.26
C ALA A 188 6.34 -15.26 -14.96
N VAL A 189 6.16 -14.33 -15.90
CA VAL A 189 6.47 -12.91 -15.73
C VAL A 189 5.63 -12.30 -14.63
N ASP A 190 4.32 -12.57 -14.61
CA ASP A 190 3.42 -12.12 -13.55
C ASP A 190 3.89 -12.61 -12.17
N ILE A 191 4.26 -13.88 -12.05
CA ILE A 191 4.76 -14.45 -10.79
C ILE A 191 6.09 -13.81 -10.39
N ILE A 192 7.03 -13.63 -11.32
CA ILE A 192 8.35 -13.05 -11.05
C ILE A 192 8.20 -11.60 -10.59
N ASN A 193 7.44 -10.80 -11.34
CA ASN A 193 7.22 -9.39 -11.05
C ASN A 193 6.43 -9.19 -9.75
N TYR A 194 5.45 -10.06 -9.46
CA TYR A 194 4.66 -9.98 -8.23
C TYR A 194 5.41 -10.44 -6.99
N GLN A 195 6.10 -11.58 -7.06
CA GLN A 195 6.75 -12.16 -5.88
C GLN A 195 8.06 -11.47 -5.54
N GLN A 196 8.73 -10.85 -6.51
CA GLN A 196 10.03 -10.18 -6.34
C GLN A 196 11.08 -11.07 -5.64
N SER A 197 10.98 -12.40 -5.74
CA SER A 197 11.95 -13.33 -5.12
C SER A 197 13.12 -13.67 -6.03
N LEU A 198 12.89 -13.61 -7.35
CA LEU A 198 13.89 -13.94 -8.37
C LEU A 198 14.64 -12.72 -8.89
N LEU A 199 13.94 -11.59 -9.05
CA LEU A 199 14.50 -10.32 -9.54
C LEU A 199 14.02 -9.15 -8.67
N PRO A 200 14.45 -9.07 -7.39
CA PRO A 200 14.04 -7.97 -6.51
C PRO A 200 14.45 -6.61 -7.09
N GLY A 201 13.52 -5.64 -7.12
CA GLY A 201 13.76 -4.29 -7.63
C GLY A 201 13.80 -4.17 -9.16
N TYR A 202 13.44 -5.22 -9.90
CA TYR A 202 13.36 -5.19 -11.36
C TYR A 202 11.99 -5.66 -11.84
N GLU A 203 11.54 -5.09 -12.95
CA GLU A 203 10.31 -5.50 -13.64
C GLU A 203 10.69 -6.12 -14.98
N LEU A 204 10.28 -7.35 -15.23
CA LEU A 204 10.41 -7.97 -16.54
C LEU A 204 9.27 -7.50 -17.45
N ILE A 205 9.64 -6.95 -18.59
CA ILE A 205 8.71 -6.61 -19.67
C ILE A 205 9.09 -7.47 -20.87
N VAL A 206 8.25 -8.44 -21.23
CA VAL A 206 8.55 -9.37 -22.33
C VAL A 206 7.82 -8.95 -23.59
N ASP A 207 8.58 -8.69 -24.65
CA ASP A 207 8.07 -8.50 -26.01
C ASP A 207 8.22 -9.80 -26.80
N VAL A 208 7.07 -10.39 -27.14
CA VAL A 208 6.97 -11.66 -27.87
C VAL A 208 6.74 -11.38 -29.34
N PHE A 209 7.54 -12.01 -30.20
CA PHE A 209 7.37 -11.95 -31.65
C PHE A 209 7.49 -13.34 -32.27
N ASP A 210 6.88 -13.47 -33.45
CA ASP A 210 6.83 -14.74 -34.17
C ASP A 210 8.17 -15.03 -34.84
N ASP A 211 8.74 -16.21 -34.56
CA ASP A 211 9.94 -16.70 -35.25
C ASP A 211 9.62 -17.65 -36.41
N GLU A 212 8.35 -17.99 -36.63
CA GLU A 212 7.87 -18.90 -37.68
C GLU A 212 8.50 -20.31 -37.61
N CYS A 213 9.10 -20.68 -36.47
CA CYS A 213 9.95 -21.86 -36.30
C CYS A 213 11.16 -21.87 -37.27
N ASP A 214 11.66 -20.69 -37.63
CA ASP A 214 12.79 -20.50 -38.55
C ASP A 214 13.86 -19.56 -37.95
N GLY A 215 15.11 -20.04 -37.93
CA GLY A 215 16.22 -19.30 -37.31
C GLY A 215 16.59 -18.01 -38.04
N ASP A 216 16.37 -17.93 -39.35
CA ASP A 216 16.63 -16.73 -40.13
C ASP A 216 15.56 -15.67 -39.89
N SER A 217 14.27 -16.07 -39.83
CA SER A 217 13.15 -15.22 -39.42
C SER A 217 13.33 -14.71 -37.98
N ALA A 218 13.68 -15.59 -37.03
CA ALA A 218 13.97 -15.22 -35.64
C ALA A 218 15.05 -14.14 -35.53
N THR A 219 16.15 -14.34 -36.25
CA THR A 219 17.31 -13.44 -36.21
C THR A 219 16.97 -12.08 -36.82
N ARG A 220 16.22 -12.05 -37.93
CA ARG A 220 15.78 -10.79 -38.55
C ARG A 220 14.83 -10.00 -37.65
N ALA A 221 13.85 -10.66 -37.06
CA ALA A 221 12.89 -10.02 -36.15
C ALA A 221 13.60 -9.46 -34.91
N MET A 222 14.55 -10.21 -34.33
CA MET A 222 15.36 -9.72 -33.21
C MET A 222 16.21 -8.51 -33.60
N LEU A 223 16.88 -8.53 -34.76
CA LEU A 223 17.70 -7.40 -35.20
C LEU A 223 16.87 -6.14 -35.50
N GLU A 224 15.67 -6.30 -36.05
CA GLU A 224 14.75 -5.20 -36.30
C GLU A 224 14.28 -4.54 -34.99
N LYS A 225 13.90 -5.36 -34.00
CA LYS A 225 13.52 -4.89 -32.66
C LYS A 225 14.70 -4.26 -31.93
N TYR A 226 15.87 -4.89 -31.97
CA TYR A 226 17.10 -4.36 -31.39
C TYR A 226 17.52 -3.03 -32.03
N ALA A 227 17.36 -2.86 -33.34
CA ALA A 227 17.65 -1.58 -34.00
C ALA A 227 16.68 -0.45 -33.62
N SER A 228 15.51 -0.79 -33.05
CA SER A 228 14.47 0.18 -32.69
C SER A 228 14.63 0.78 -31.28
N SER A 229 15.50 0.22 -30.43
CA SER A 229 15.77 0.73 -29.07
C SER A 229 17.05 0.11 -28.48
N ASP A 230 17.75 0.84 -27.61
CA ASP A 230 19.00 0.38 -26.98
C ASP A 230 18.78 -0.40 -25.66
N GLN A 231 17.53 -0.71 -25.28
CA GLN A 231 17.17 -1.19 -23.93
C GLN A 231 16.86 -2.70 -23.82
N TRP A 232 17.38 -3.53 -24.72
CA TRP A 232 16.97 -4.93 -24.82
C TRP A 232 17.95 -5.94 -24.24
N VAL A 233 17.40 -6.95 -23.57
CA VAL A 233 18.07 -8.23 -23.28
C VAL A 233 17.49 -9.28 -24.24
N GLY A 234 18.32 -9.77 -25.16
CA GLY A 234 17.93 -10.87 -26.06
C GLY A 234 18.03 -12.22 -25.35
N VAL A 235 16.95 -12.99 -25.31
CA VAL A 235 16.95 -14.36 -24.78
C VAL A 235 16.83 -15.34 -25.94
N GLY A 236 17.93 -16.01 -26.27
CA GLY A 236 17.96 -17.09 -27.25
C GLY A 236 17.78 -18.45 -26.57
N GLY A 237 16.75 -19.20 -26.98
CA GLY A 237 16.64 -20.64 -26.73
C GLY A 237 17.02 -21.42 -27.98
N MET A 238 17.75 -22.52 -27.82
CA MET A 238 17.91 -23.55 -28.87
C MET A 238 16.69 -24.46 -28.91
#